data_AF-A0A0C7MM99-F1
#
_entry.id   AF-A0A0C7MM99-F1
#
_cell.length_a   1.000
_cell.length_b   1.000
_cell.length_c   1.000
_cell.angle_alpha   90.00
_cell.angle_beta   90.00
_cell.angle_gamma   90.00
#
_symmetry.space_group_name_H-M   'P 1'
#
loop_
_entity.id
_entity.type
_entity.pdbx_description
1 polymer ?
#
loop_
_entity_poly.entity_id
_entity_poly.type
_entity_poly.pdbx_seq_one_letter_code
_entity_poly.pdbx_strand_id
1 'polypeptide(L)'
;MSIQRSACNPETLRHLQNASNAFSDYLNAYIEALNKYIGHQRRVSTLRFERATLIKHVKKLRFFNEQLTALNLLEASRYRNGSLDTVVSSLASFFIRCLEMVDLLNYYLTQALKNETISKTLNNDLVVSDPCIVVLENVYRHFVKFTQWMLEAINLHDVTLTIEVLQFARKCAQEDGLNVEETSDILLQEVGIVEDIHEYRDLLKEWCTVLCSQQKELTQAFDLETERWSQVFEQRK
;
A
#
# COMPACT_ATOMS: atom_id res chain seq x y z
N MET A 1 -0.73 29.80 -13.93
CA MET A 1 -1.14 28.65 -14.77
C MET A 1 -1.49 27.52 -13.82
N SER A 2 -2.61 26.80 -13.99
CA SER A 2 -2.95 25.69 -13.10
C SER A 2 -1.86 24.61 -13.18
N ILE A 3 -1.30 24.21 -12.03
CA ILE A 3 -0.23 23.20 -11.93
C ILE A 3 -0.59 21.88 -12.62
N GLN A 4 -1.88 21.55 -12.68
CA GLN A 4 -2.43 20.37 -13.35
C GLN A 4 -2.01 20.28 -14.82
N ARG A 5 -2.00 21.42 -15.51
CA ARG A 5 -1.70 21.51 -16.95
C ARG A 5 -0.22 21.76 -17.23
N SER A 6 0.61 21.86 -16.19
CA SER A 6 2.05 21.99 -16.35
C SER A 6 2.62 20.76 -17.05
N ALA A 7 3.57 20.97 -17.95
CA ALA A 7 4.30 19.88 -18.57
C ALA A 7 5.09 19.10 -17.51
N CYS A 8 5.00 17.79 -17.53
CA CYS A 8 5.73 16.95 -16.58
C CYS A 8 7.21 16.88 -17.00
N ASN A 9 8.08 17.58 -16.28
CA ASN A 9 9.50 17.58 -16.59
C ASN A 9 10.14 16.20 -16.27
N PRO A 10 11.31 15.88 -16.87
CA PRO A 10 11.96 14.58 -16.65
C PRO A 10 12.30 14.27 -15.20
N GLU A 11 12.57 15.28 -14.37
CA GLU A 11 12.88 15.07 -12.95
C GLU A 11 11.64 14.65 -12.16
N THR A 12 10.50 15.30 -12.39
CA THR A 12 9.22 14.92 -11.78
C THR A 12 8.82 13.51 -12.21
N LEU A 13 8.98 13.16 -13.50
CA LEU A 13 8.74 11.79 -13.98
C LEU A 13 9.64 10.76 -13.30
N ARG A 14 10.92 11.09 -13.06
CA ARG A 14 11.83 10.22 -12.31
C ARG A 14 11.37 10.01 -10.87
N HIS A 15 10.91 11.05 -10.19
CA HIS A 15 10.40 10.91 -8.82
C HIS A 15 9.06 10.14 -8.78
N LEU A 16 8.18 10.32 -9.76
CA LEU A 16 6.98 9.51 -9.90
C LEU A 16 7.31 8.03 -10.20
N GLN A 17 8.37 7.77 -10.98
CA GLN A 17 8.87 6.41 -11.19
C GLN A 17 9.39 5.82 -9.88
N ASN A 18 10.10 6.60 -9.06
CA ASN A 18 10.55 6.13 -7.75
C ASN A 18 9.37 5.79 -6.82
N ALA A 19 8.29 6.56 -6.85
CA ALA A 19 7.06 6.23 -6.12
C ALA A 19 6.44 4.92 -6.64
N SER A 20 6.40 4.72 -7.97
CA SER A 20 5.97 3.44 -8.57
C SER A 20 6.83 2.26 -8.12
N ASN A 21 8.15 2.46 -8.06
CA ASN A 21 9.08 1.44 -7.56
C ASN A 21 8.84 1.14 -6.08
N ALA A 22 8.58 2.15 -5.24
CA ALA A 22 8.23 1.95 -3.83
C ALA A 22 6.93 1.13 -3.66
N PHE A 23 5.91 1.35 -4.51
CA PHE A 23 4.73 0.47 -4.57
C PHE A 23 5.08 -0.95 -5.00
N SER A 24 6.00 -1.12 -5.95
CA SER A 24 6.50 -2.43 -6.36
C SER A 24 7.15 -3.16 -5.19
N ASP A 25 8.04 -2.49 -4.47
CA ASP A 25 8.73 -3.04 -3.29
C ASP A 25 7.76 -3.37 -2.15
N TYR A 26 6.74 -2.52 -1.95
CA TYR A 26 5.65 -2.77 -1.00
C TYR A 26 4.91 -4.07 -1.33
N LEU A 27 4.49 -4.26 -2.58
CA LEU A 27 3.84 -5.49 -3.00
C LEU A 27 4.77 -6.70 -2.93
N ASN A 28 6.05 -6.52 -3.25
CA ASN A 28 7.05 -7.59 -3.21
C ASN A 28 7.26 -8.11 -1.78
N ALA A 29 7.31 -7.23 -0.78
CA ALA A 29 7.41 -7.62 0.63
C ALA A 29 6.27 -8.55 1.05
N TYR A 30 5.03 -8.23 0.69
CA TYR A 30 3.88 -9.11 0.91
C TYR A 30 4.02 -10.45 0.16
N ILE A 31 4.43 -10.41 -1.11
CA ILE A 31 4.58 -11.62 -1.93
C ILE A 31 5.59 -12.59 -1.29
N GLU A 32 6.73 -12.10 -0.85
CA GLU A 32 7.79 -12.91 -0.23
C GLU A 32 7.32 -13.51 1.10
N ALA A 33 6.78 -12.70 1.99
CA ALA A 33 6.27 -13.14 3.29
C ALA A 33 5.16 -14.19 3.14
N LEU A 34 4.18 -13.91 2.26
CA LEU A 34 3.06 -14.81 2.03
C LEU A 34 3.46 -16.09 1.33
N ASN A 35 4.47 -16.09 0.46
CA ASN A 35 4.99 -17.32 -0.13
C ASN A 35 5.55 -18.26 0.94
N LYS A 36 6.33 -17.73 1.88
CA LYS A 36 6.84 -18.49 3.04
C LYS A 36 5.66 -18.99 3.90
N TYR A 37 4.71 -18.11 4.22
CA TYR A 37 3.52 -18.45 5.02
C TYR A 37 2.66 -19.57 4.38
N ILE A 38 2.39 -19.49 3.08
CA ILE A 38 1.69 -20.52 2.29
C ILE A 38 2.46 -21.85 2.30
N GLY A 39 3.79 -21.78 2.36
CA GLY A 39 4.67 -22.94 2.54
C GLY A 39 4.42 -23.64 3.88
N HIS A 40 4.38 -22.89 4.99
CA HIS A 40 4.08 -23.44 6.31
C HIS A 40 2.65 -24.00 6.41
N GLN A 41 1.65 -23.29 5.87
CA GLN A 41 0.26 -23.75 5.86
C GLN A 41 0.05 -25.07 5.12
N ARG A 42 0.94 -25.45 4.19
CA ARG A 42 0.88 -26.76 3.51
C ARG A 42 0.95 -27.93 4.50
N ARG A 43 1.62 -27.75 5.64
CA ARG A 43 1.76 -28.77 6.70
C ARG A 43 0.55 -28.83 7.64
N VAL A 44 -0.43 -27.93 7.49
CA VAL A 44 -1.62 -27.84 8.34
C VAL A 44 -2.85 -28.14 7.49
N SER A 45 -3.28 -29.41 7.51
CA SER A 45 -4.36 -29.91 6.63
C SER A 45 -5.71 -29.21 6.82
N THR A 46 -5.98 -28.71 8.03
CA THR A 46 -7.20 -27.97 8.37
C THR A 46 -7.30 -26.60 7.70
N LEU A 47 -6.17 -26.01 7.28
CA LEU A 47 -6.09 -24.69 6.63
C LEU A 47 -5.98 -24.76 5.09
N ARG A 48 -6.35 -25.88 4.48
CA ARG A 48 -6.14 -26.11 3.03
C ARG A 48 -6.87 -25.11 2.14
N PHE A 49 -8.04 -24.63 2.56
CA PHE A 49 -8.88 -23.73 1.76
C PHE A 49 -8.44 -22.28 1.94
N GLU A 50 -8.10 -21.90 3.17
CA GLU A 50 -7.50 -20.62 3.52
C GLU A 50 -6.19 -20.41 2.76
N ARG A 51 -5.37 -21.46 2.67
CA ARG A 51 -4.17 -21.47 1.85
C ARG A 51 -4.46 -21.21 0.38
N ALA A 52 -5.53 -21.78 -0.18
CA ALA A 52 -5.93 -21.55 -1.57
C ALA A 52 -6.36 -20.09 -1.80
N THR A 53 -7.07 -19.50 -0.84
CA THR A 53 -7.44 -18.08 -0.84
C THR A 53 -6.21 -17.18 -0.83
N LEU A 54 -5.24 -17.42 0.04
CA LEU A 54 -3.99 -16.66 0.07
C LEU A 54 -3.20 -16.79 -1.24
N ILE A 55 -3.14 -17.99 -1.84
CA ILE A 55 -2.52 -18.17 -3.17
C ILE A 55 -3.19 -17.27 -4.21
N LYS A 56 -4.51 -17.09 -4.15
CA LYS A 56 -5.23 -16.21 -5.08
C LYS A 56 -4.85 -14.74 -4.88
N HIS A 57 -4.73 -14.28 -3.63
CA HIS A 57 -4.25 -12.94 -3.33
C HIS A 57 -2.81 -12.73 -3.81
N VAL A 58 -1.89 -13.63 -3.46
CA VAL A 58 -0.48 -13.55 -3.89
C VAL A 58 -0.36 -13.50 -5.42
N LYS A 59 -1.14 -14.30 -6.16
CA LYS A 59 -1.16 -14.23 -7.64
C LYS A 59 -1.59 -12.85 -8.15
N LYS A 60 -2.56 -12.21 -7.50
CA LYS A 60 -3.01 -10.86 -7.87
C LYS A 60 -1.94 -9.81 -7.56
N LEU A 61 -1.28 -9.90 -6.39
CA LEU A 61 -0.18 -9.01 -6.05
C LEU A 61 0.98 -9.14 -7.02
N ARG A 62 1.38 -10.37 -7.39
CA ARG A 62 2.43 -10.61 -8.41
C ARG A 62 2.08 -9.96 -9.74
N PHE A 63 0.84 -10.13 -10.21
CA PHE A 63 0.38 -9.49 -11.44
C PHE A 63 0.52 -7.96 -11.35
N PHE A 64 0.10 -7.33 -10.24
CA PHE A 64 0.28 -5.89 -10.08
C PHE A 64 1.75 -5.48 -10.03
N ASN A 65 2.58 -6.24 -9.31
CA ASN A 65 4.01 -5.99 -9.21
C ASN A 65 4.72 -6.06 -10.58
N GLU A 66 4.36 -7.05 -11.40
CA GLU A 66 4.87 -7.18 -12.77
C GLU A 66 4.48 -5.96 -13.64
N GLN A 67 3.25 -5.46 -13.51
CA GLN A 67 2.82 -4.26 -14.23
C GLN A 67 3.56 -3.00 -13.77
N LEU A 68 3.82 -2.86 -12.46
CA LEU A 68 4.61 -1.73 -11.91
C LEU A 68 6.07 -1.80 -12.35
N THR A 69 6.67 -2.98 -12.35
CA THR A 69 8.06 -3.19 -12.78
C THR A 69 8.22 -2.93 -14.28
N ALA A 70 7.22 -3.29 -15.09
CA ALA A 70 7.22 -3.02 -16.53
C ALA A 70 6.92 -1.56 -16.89
N LEU A 71 6.42 -0.76 -15.94
CA LEU A 71 6.10 0.64 -16.16
C LEU A 71 7.39 1.48 -16.23
N ASN A 72 7.64 2.09 -17.39
CA ASN A 72 8.71 3.06 -17.56
C ASN A 72 8.13 4.42 -17.98
N LEU A 73 8.00 5.33 -17.00
CA LEU A 73 7.45 6.67 -17.21
C LEU A 73 8.37 7.55 -18.07
N LEU A 74 9.69 7.29 -18.07
CA LEU A 74 10.68 8.07 -18.81
C LEU A 74 10.72 7.69 -20.30
N GLU A 75 10.32 6.47 -20.66
CA GLU A 75 10.33 6.01 -22.05
C GLU A 75 8.98 6.11 -22.74
N ALA A 76 7.87 6.01 -22.01
CA ALA A 76 6.55 6.06 -22.61
C ALA A 76 6.19 7.50 -23.08
N SER A 77 6.01 7.67 -24.39
CA SER A 77 5.72 8.96 -25.05
C SER A 77 4.48 9.65 -24.48
N ARG A 78 3.47 8.87 -24.06
CA ARG A 78 2.24 9.38 -23.43
C ARG A 78 2.48 10.16 -22.14
N TYR A 79 3.54 9.83 -21.39
CA TYR A 79 3.85 10.49 -20.13
C TYR A 79 4.85 11.63 -20.31
N ARG A 80 5.84 11.46 -21.20
CA ARG A 80 6.80 12.52 -21.54
C ARG A 80 6.15 13.79 -22.12
N ASN A 81 5.10 13.60 -22.91
CA ASN A 81 4.36 14.69 -23.53
C ASN A 81 3.06 15.00 -22.80
N GLY A 82 2.80 14.33 -21.66
CA GLY A 82 1.59 14.48 -20.88
C GLY A 82 1.66 15.68 -19.92
N SER A 83 0.50 16.24 -19.61
CA SER A 83 0.35 17.14 -18.47
C SER A 83 0.41 16.36 -17.16
N LEU A 84 0.77 17.05 -16.07
CA LEU A 84 0.93 16.45 -14.75
C LEU A 84 -0.31 15.68 -14.31
N ASP A 85 -1.51 16.24 -14.48
CA ASP A 85 -2.79 15.60 -14.15
C ASP A 85 -2.95 14.23 -14.84
N THR A 86 -2.60 14.11 -16.11
CA THR A 86 -2.74 12.89 -16.90
C THR A 86 -1.81 11.79 -16.37
N VAL A 87 -0.57 12.15 -16.04
CA VAL A 87 0.41 11.21 -15.48
C VAL A 87 -0.03 10.76 -14.08
N VAL A 88 -0.37 11.73 -13.23
CA VAL A 88 -0.78 11.51 -11.84
C VAL A 88 -2.06 10.68 -11.76
N SER A 89 -3.10 11.01 -12.53
CA SER A 89 -4.34 10.23 -12.58
C SER A 89 -4.10 8.79 -13.00
N SER A 90 -3.27 8.56 -14.01
CA SER A 90 -2.94 7.21 -14.48
C SER A 90 -2.23 6.39 -13.41
N LEU A 91 -1.31 6.99 -12.65
CA LEU A 91 -0.60 6.32 -11.56
C LEU A 91 -1.52 6.08 -10.37
N ALA A 92 -2.24 7.13 -9.93
CA ALA A 92 -3.16 7.08 -8.82
C ALA A 92 -4.20 5.97 -9.02
N SER A 93 -4.82 5.90 -10.20
CA SER A 93 -5.80 4.84 -10.51
C SER A 93 -5.23 3.43 -10.28
N PHE A 94 -3.97 3.20 -10.64
CA PHE A 94 -3.32 1.92 -10.42
C PHE A 94 -2.95 1.70 -8.95
N PHE A 95 -2.43 2.72 -8.26
CA PHE A 95 -2.11 2.68 -6.83
C PHE A 95 -3.35 2.39 -5.98
N ILE A 96 -4.47 3.07 -6.25
CA ILE A 96 -5.76 2.85 -5.58
C ILE A 96 -6.17 1.39 -5.73
N ARG A 97 -6.15 0.83 -6.94
CA ARG A 97 -6.45 -0.60 -7.14
C ARG A 97 -5.54 -1.55 -6.35
N CYS A 98 -4.27 -1.19 -6.18
CA CYS A 98 -3.35 -1.97 -5.35
C CYS A 98 -3.74 -1.86 -3.88
N LEU A 99 -4.01 -0.64 -3.40
CA LEU A 99 -4.37 -0.37 -2.02
C LEU A 99 -5.69 -1.04 -1.62
N GLU A 100 -6.73 -0.96 -2.45
CA GLU A 100 -8.00 -1.66 -2.17
C GLU A 100 -7.81 -3.18 -2.10
N MET A 101 -6.97 -3.75 -2.96
CA MET A 101 -6.64 -5.19 -2.89
C MET A 101 -5.81 -5.56 -1.66
N VAL A 102 -4.93 -4.66 -1.20
CA VAL A 102 -4.13 -4.84 0.01
C VAL A 102 -4.99 -4.67 1.25
N ASP A 103 -5.97 -3.76 1.26
CA ASP A 103 -6.91 -3.59 2.37
C ASP A 103 -7.73 -4.87 2.61
N LEU A 104 -8.34 -5.40 1.55
CA LEU A 104 -9.06 -6.68 1.60
C LEU A 104 -8.17 -7.83 2.09
N LEU A 105 -6.90 -7.85 1.66
CA LEU A 105 -5.94 -8.84 2.10
C LEU A 105 -5.55 -8.64 3.58
N ASN A 106 -5.31 -7.40 4.02
CA ASN A 106 -4.96 -7.08 5.39
C ASN A 106 -6.09 -7.49 6.33
N TYR A 107 -7.34 -7.16 6.01
CA TYR A 107 -8.49 -7.60 6.78
C TYR A 107 -8.58 -9.14 6.84
N TYR A 108 -8.43 -9.82 5.69
CA TYR A 108 -8.46 -11.29 5.66
C TYR A 108 -7.34 -11.90 6.50
N LEU A 109 -6.10 -11.42 6.35
CA LEU A 109 -4.91 -11.98 6.97
C LEU A 109 -4.88 -11.75 8.49
N THR A 110 -5.22 -10.54 8.93
CA THR A 110 -5.03 -10.10 10.32
C THR A 110 -6.26 -10.33 11.20
N GLN A 111 -7.46 -10.45 10.60
CA GLN A 111 -8.71 -10.67 11.34
C GLN A 111 -9.30 -12.05 11.05
N ALA A 112 -9.81 -12.26 9.83
CA ALA A 112 -10.59 -13.46 9.51
C ALA A 112 -9.76 -14.75 9.60
N LEU A 113 -8.59 -14.76 8.97
CA LEU A 113 -7.68 -15.91 8.98
C LEU A 113 -7.04 -16.13 10.34
N LYS A 114 -6.76 -15.06 11.11
CA LYS A 114 -6.29 -15.16 12.49
C LYS A 114 -7.29 -15.98 13.32
N ASN A 115 -8.55 -15.56 13.33
CA ASN A 115 -9.61 -16.24 14.09
C ASN A 115 -9.81 -17.69 13.64
N GLU A 116 -9.80 -17.92 12.32
CA GLU A 116 -9.97 -19.25 11.75
C GLU A 116 -8.79 -20.18 12.07
N THR A 117 -7.56 -19.65 12.07
CA THR A 117 -6.34 -20.38 12.44
C THR A 117 -6.39 -20.81 13.90
N ILE A 118 -6.75 -19.89 14.81
CA ILE A 118 -6.88 -20.19 16.23
C ILE A 118 -7.95 -21.26 16.45
N SER A 119 -9.12 -21.10 15.83
CA SER A 119 -10.24 -22.03 15.93
C SER A 119 -9.87 -23.45 15.46
N LYS A 120 -9.20 -23.57 14.31
CA LYS A 120 -8.88 -24.87 13.69
C LYS A 120 -7.64 -25.56 14.25
N THR A 121 -6.70 -24.80 14.81
CA THR A 121 -5.41 -25.33 15.27
C THR A 121 -5.27 -25.32 16.79
N LEU A 122 -6.16 -24.60 17.48
CA LEU A 122 -6.17 -24.43 18.94
C LEU A 122 -4.86 -23.83 19.50
N ASN A 123 -4.15 -23.05 18.68
CA ASN A 123 -2.93 -22.34 19.05
C ASN A 123 -2.75 -21.06 18.22
N ASN A 124 -1.71 -20.29 18.53
CA ASN A 124 -1.40 -19.01 17.87
C ASN A 124 -0.15 -19.09 16.97
N ASP A 125 0.35 -20.29 16.66
CA ASP A 125 1.68 -20.45 16.08
C ASP A 125 1.81 -19.80 14.70
N LEU A 126 0.77 -19.94 13.87
CA LEU A 126 0.70 -19.40 12.51
C LEU A 126 -0.02 -18.05 12.42
N VAL A 127 -0.51 -17.51 13.52
CA VAL A 127 -1.20 -16.22 13.52
C VAL A 127 -0.19 -15.10 13.35
N VAL A 128 -0.45 -14.10 12.50
CA VAL A 128 0.41 -12.90 12.41
C VAL A 128 0.42 -12.18 13.76
N SER A 129 1.62 -11.85 14.26
CA SER A 129 1.76 -11.19 15.56
C SER A 129 1.19 -9.77 15.57
N ASP A 130 0.69 -9.33 16.72
CA ASP A 130 0.14 -7.97 16.89
C ASP A 130 1.16 -6.87 16.54
N PRO A 131 2.47 -6.97 16.89
CA PRO A 131 3.48 -6.02 16.42
C PRO A 131 3.56 -5.91 14.89
N CYS A 132 3.47 -7.04 14.17
CA CYS A 132 3.45 -7.02 12.72
C CYS A 132 2.16 -6.41 12.18
N ILE A 133 1.01 -6.66 12.81
CA ILE A 133 -0.28 -6.05 12.41
C ILE A 133 -0.21 -4.52 12.50
N VAL A 134 0.35 -3.97 13.58
CA VAL A 134 0.54 -2.52 13.74
C VAL A 134 1.39 -1.95 12.60
N VAL A 135 2.47 -2.63 12.20
CA VAL A 135 3.30 -2.20 11.07
C VAL A 135 2.52 -2.27 9.74
N LEU A 136 1.75 -3.33 9.51
CA LEU A 136 0.92 -3.46 8.29
C LEU A 136 -0.07 -2.30 8.17
N GLU A 137 -0.78 -1.99 9.24
CA GLU A 137 -1.75 -0.89 9.29
C GLU A 137 -1.06 0.47 9.09
N ASN A 138 0.05 0.70 9.78
CA ASN A 138 0.80 1.95 9.66
C ASN A 138 1.30 2.18 8.23
N VAL A 139 1.94 1.18 7.64
CA VAL A 139 2.49 1.27 6.28
C VAL A 139 1.36 1.47 5.27
N TYR A 140 0.27 0.70 5.38
CA TYR A 140 -0.91 0.87 4.51
C TYR A 140 -1.43 2.32 4.56
N ARG A 141 -1.60 2.90 5.75
CA ARG A 141 -2.08 4.28 5.92
C ARG A 141 -1.16 5.31 5.30
N HIS A 142 0.16 5.11 5.35
CA HIS A 142 1.12 6.00 4.69
C HIS A 142 1.03 5.93 3.16
N PHE A 143 0.85 4.74 2.58
CA PHE A 143 0.66 4.61 1.14
C PHE A 143 -0.69 5.18 0.67
N VAL A 144 -1.74 5.04 1.49
CA VAL A 144 -3.04 5.71 1.26
C VAL A 144 -2.86 7.22 1.31
N LYS A 145 -2.18 7.75 2.33
CA LYS A 145 -1.94 9.19 2.49
C LYS A 145 -1.12 9.77 1.36
N PHE A 146 -0.07 9.08 0.93
CA PHE A 146 0.71 9.47 -0.24
C PHE A 146 -0.16 9.54 -1.50
N THR A 147 -1.03 8.54 -1.71
CA THR A 147 -1.92 8.53 -2.89
C THR A 147 -2.94 9.67 -2.85
N GLN A 148 -3.49 9.98 -1.66
CA GLN A 148 -4.32 11.16 -1.43
C GLN A 148 -3.55 12.43 -1.78
N TRP A 149 -2.36 12.60 -1.20
CA TRP A 149 -1.50 13.76 -1.40
C TRP A 149 -1.18 13.97 -2.89
N MET A 150 -0.82 12.91 -3.60
CA MET A 150 -0.44 12.95 -5.01
C MET A 150 -1.54 13.57 -5.90
N LEU A 151 -2.82 13.35 -5.54
CA LEU A 151 -3.99 13.89 -6.22
C LEU A 151 -4.36 15.30 -5.69
N GLU A 152 -4.54 15.43 -4.39
CA GLU A 152 -5.08 16.65 -3.77
C GLU A 152 -4.09 17.81 -3.80
N ALA A 153 -2.77 17.54 -3.77
CA ALA A 153 -1.75 18.58 -3.86
C ALA A 153 -1.82 19.36 -5.18
N ILE A 154 -2.25 18.70 -6.27
CA ILE A 154 -2.45 19.35 -7.58
C ILE A 154 -3.90 19.79 -7.79
N ASN A 155 -4.72 19.83 -6.72
CA ASN A 155 -6.14 20.16 -6.75
C ASN A 155 -6.97 19.24 -7.66
N LEU A 156 -6.56 17.98 -7.82
CA LEU A 156 -7.24 17.01 -8.67
C LEU A 156 -8.28 16.24 -7.85
N HIS A 157 -9.54 16.62 -8.01
CA HIS A 157 -10.69 15.99 -7.36
C HIS A 157 -11.51 15.22 -8.39
N ASP A 158 -11.27 13.91 -8.46
CA ASP A 158 -12.04 12.97 -9.29
C ASP A 158 -12.70 11.93 -8.38
N VAL A 159 -14.02 11.81 -8.48
CA VAL A 159 -14.82 10.87 -7.69
C VAL A 159 -14.44 9.41 -7.95
N THR A 160 -13.88 9.12 -9.12
CA THR A 160 -13.39 7.79 -9.51
C THR A 160 -11.99 7.48 -8.98
N LEU A 161 -11.28 8.49 -8.44
CA LEU A 161 -9.95 8.37 -7.85
C LEU A 161 -10.03 8.55 -6.32
N THR A 162 -10.96 7.83 -5.71
CA THR A 162 -11.14 7.81 -4.25
C THR A 162 -10.73 6.46 -3.68
N ILE A 163 -10.30 6.45 -2.41
CA ILE A 163 -9.95 5.25 -1.64
C ILE A 163 -11.02 5.06 -0.57
N GLU A 164 -11.54 3.84 -0.40
CA GLU A 164 -12.63 3.52 0.50
C GLU A 164 -12.35 4.00 1.93
N VAL A 165 -11.18 3.64 2.48
CA VAL A 165 -10.80 3.98 3.86
C VAL A 165 -10.75 5.50 4.11
N LEU A 166 -10.37 6.30 3.10
CA LEU A 166 -10.36 7.77 3.22
C LEU A 166 -11.77 8.33 3.26
N GLN A 167 -12.65 7.85 2.38
CA GLN A 167 -14.05 8.29 2.34
C GLN A 167 -14.79 7.89 3.62
N PHE A 168 -14.53 6.68 4.10
CA PHE A 168 -15.07 6.20 5.36
C PHE A 168 -14.61 7.07 6.54
N ALA A 169 -13.30 7.32 6.67
CA ALA A 169 -12.75 8.16 7.74
C ALA A 169 -13.37 9.57 7.72
N ARG A 170 -13.43 10.22 6.54
CA ARG A 170 -14.04 11.55 6.39
C ARG A 170 -15.51 11.57 6.80
N LYS A 171 -16.27 10.54 6.40
CA LYS A 171 -17.67 10.42 6.76
C LYS A 171 -17.87 10.27 8.27
N CYS A 172 -17.09 9.41 8.93
CA CYS A 172 -17.13 9.27 10.39
C CYS A 172 -16.78 10.58 11.09
N ALA A 173 -15.74 11.28 10.64
CA ALA A 173 -15.36 12.57 11.22
C ALA A 173 -16.49 13.62 11.10
N GLN A 174 -17.20 13.64 9.97
CA GLN A 174 -18.36 14.52 9.78
C GLN A 174 -19.54 14.15 10.69
N GLU A 175 -19.84 12.86 10.83
CA GLU A 175 -20.92 12.37 11.71
C GLU A 175 -20.62 12.63 13.19
N ASP A 176 -19.36 12.50 13.60
CA ASP A 176 -18.89 12.72 14.96
C ASP A 176 -18.63 14.20 15.30
N GLY A 177 -18.74 15.09 14.31
CA GLY A 177 -18.47 16.53 14.48
C GLY A 177 -17.02 16.84 14.84
N LEU A 178 -16.07 15.97 14.44
CA LEU A 178 -14.65 16.15 14.71
C LEU A 178 -14.10 17.33 13.91
N ASN A 179 -13.32 18.18 14.57
CA ASN A 179 -12.57 19.21 13.87
C ASN A 179 -11.39 18.57 13.14
N VAL A 180 -11.45 18.57 11.80
CA VAL A 180 -10.43 17.99 10.92
C VAL A 180 -9.09 18.73 11.08
N GLU A 181 -9.11 19.99 11.53
CA GLU A 181 -7.89 20.80 11.74
C GLU A 181 -7.06 20.35 12.97
N GLU A 182 -7.65 19.64 13.93
CA GLU A 182 -6.99 19.23 15.19
C GLU A 182 -6.80 17.70 15.31
N THR A 183 -7.01 16.95 14.24
CA THR A 183 -6.98 15.48 14.27
C THR A 183 -5.57 14.89 14.25
N SER A 184 -5.33 13.89 15.10
CA SER A 184 -4.12 13.06 15.06
C SER A 184 -4.17 11.98 13.96
N ASP A 185 -5.33 11.80 13.31
CA ASP A 185 -5.48 10.81 12.26
C ASP A 185 -4.89 11.32 10.93
N ILE A 186 -3.80 10.67 10.48
CA ILE A 186 -3.12 10.96 9.20
C ILE A 186 -4.07 11.00 7.99
N LEU A 187 -5.12 10.18 7.97
CA LEU A 187 -6.08 10.08 6.86
C LEU A 187 -7.03 11.29 6.81
N LEU A 188 -7.26 11.94 7.95
CA LEU A 188 -8.13 13.10 8.06
C LEU A 188 -7.40 14.42 7.82
N GLN A 189 -6.09 14.47 8.06
CA GLN A 189 -5.30 15.68 7.83
C GLN A 189 -5.48 16.23 6.40
N GLU A 190 -5.66 17.53 6.27
CA GLU A 190 -5.82 18.17 4.96
C GLU A 190 -4.52 18.13 4.15
N VAL A 191 -4.66 18.10 2.82
CA VAL A 191 -3.54 18.21 1.90
C VAL A 191 -3.53 19.63 1.34
N GLY A 192 -2.45 20.36 1.60
CA GLY A 192 -2.23 21.68 1.00
C GLY A 192 -2.04 21.57 -0.52
N ILE A 193 -2.66 22.49 -1.26
CA ILE A 193 -2.44 22.64 -2.70
C ILE A 193 -1.07 23.29 -2.89
N VAL A 194 -0.23 22.68 -3.73
CA VAL A 194 1.09 23.21 -4.06
C VAL A 194 0.99 24.36 -5.08
N GLU A 195 1.89 25.32 -4.96
CA GLU A 195 1.94 26.53 -5.78
C GLU A 195 2.41 26.22 -7.21
N ASP A 196 3.45 25.37 -7.33
CA ASP A 196 4.07 25.06 -8.61
C ASP A 196 4.69 23.65 -8.72
N ILE A 197 5.20 23.34 -9.92
CA ILE A 197 5.79 22.05 -10.23
C ILE A 197 7.09 21.78 -9.46
N HIS A 198 7.80 22.82 -9.02
CA HIS A 198 9.03 22.68 -8.24
C HIS A 198 8.71 22.26 -6.81
N GLU A 199 7.75 22.92 -6.17
CA GLU A 199 7.24 22.52 -4.85
C GLU A 199 6.70 21.09 -4.89
N TYR A 200 5.87 20.76 -5.90
CA TYR A 200 5.37 19.40 -6.08
C TYR A 200 6.50 18.37 -6.15
N ARG A 201 7.53 18.65 -6.96
CA ARG A 201 8.67 17.75 -7.15
C ARG A 201 9.46 17.57 -5.86
N ASP A 202 9.69 18.65 -5.12
CA ASP A 202 10.50 18.63 -3.91
C ASP A 202 9.78 17.84 -2.81
N LEU A 203 8.48 18.07 -2.61
CA LEU A 203 7.64 17.27 -1.71
C LEU A 203 7.48 15.81 -2.17
N LEU A 204 7.38 15.56 -3.49
CA LEU A 204 7.33 14.20 -4.03
C LEU A 204 8.60 13.41 -3.67
N LYS A 205 9.76 14.05 -3.73
CA LYS A 205 11.04 13.45 -3.34
C LYS A 205 11.08 13.11 -1.84
N GLU A 206 10.54 13.99 -0.99
CA GLU A 206 10.42 13.73 0.44
C GLU A 206 9.49 12.54 0.71
N TRP A 207 8.33 12.50 0.05
CA TRP A 207 7.42 11.37 0.10
C TRP A 207 8.06 10.05 -0.33
N CYS A 208 8.87 10.04 -1.40
CA CYS A 208 9.62 8.83 -1.78
C CYS A 208 10.51 8.34 -0.63
N THR A 209 11.11 9.25 0.14
CA THR A 209 11.95 8.89 1.30
C THR A 209 11.13 8.27 2.42
N VAL A 210 9.94 8.84 2.69
CA VAL A 210 8.98 8.28 3.66
C VAL A 210 8.54 6.88 3.25
N LEU A 211 8.11 6.70 2.00
CA LEU A 211 7.68 5.39 1.48
C LEU A 211 8.79 4.35 1.56
N CYS A 212 10.03 4.71 1.23
CA CYS A 212 11.18 3.81 1.39
C CYS A 212 11.44 3.43 2.85
N SER A 213 11.24 4.34 3.81
CA SER A 213 11.36 4.02 5.24
C SER A 213 10.27 3.03 5.67
N GLN A 214 9.02 3.31 5.30
CA GLN A 214 7.87 2.45 5.60
C GLN A 214 8.03 1.06 4.99
N GLN A 215 8.57 0.96 3.78
CA GLN A 215 8.88 -0.31 3.14
C GLN A 215 9.93 -1.13 3.92
N LYS A 216 10.98 -0.49 4.44
CA LYS A 216 12.01 -1.17 5.25
C LYS A 216 11.43 -1.71 6.56
N GLU A 217 10.60 -0.91 7.23
CA GLU A 217 9.91 -1.33 8.45
C GLU A 217 9.02 -2.55 8.19
N LEU A 218 8.27 -2.54 7.08
CA LEU A 218 7.44 -3.68 6.68
C LEU A 218 8.27 -4.94 6.42
N THR A 219 9.35 -4.84 5.65
CA THR A 219 10.22 -5.98 5.35
C THR A 219 10.80 -6.58 6.63
N GLN A 220 11.28 -5.74 7.56
CA GLN A 220 11.80 -6.20 8.85
C GLN A 220 10.72 -6.92 9.67
N ALA A 221 9.51 -6.36 9.75
CA ALA A 221 8.40 -7.00 10.46
C ALA A 221 8.04 -8.37 9.85
N PHE A 222 8.01 -8.47 8.52
CA PHE A 222 7.77 -9.73 7.84
C PHE A 222 8.90 -10.74 8.01
N ASP A 223 10.15 -10.32 8.00
CA ASP A 223 11.28 -11.22 8.21
C ASP A 223 11.20 -11.86 9.60
N LEU A 224 10.96 -11.05 10.65
CA LEU A 224 10.76 -11.54 12.01
C LEU A 224 9.58 -12.53 12.11
N GLU A 225 8.45 -12.24 11.46
CA GLU A 225 7.32 -13.16 11.43
C GLU A 225 7.66 -14.48 10.72
N THR A 226 8.39 -14.41 9.62
CA THR A 226 8.75 -15.61 8.86
C THR A 226 9.77 -16.48 9.59
N GLU A 227 10.70 -15.88 10.33
CA GLU A 227 11.59 -16.58 11.24
C GLU A 227 10.81 -17.27 12.36
N ARG A 228 9.87 -16.56 12.99
CA ARG A 228 9.03 -17.11 14.05
C ARG A 228 8.23 -18.32 13.57
N TRP A 229 7.58 -18.23 12.41
CA TRP A 229 6.88 -19.39 11.82
C TRP A 229 7.84 -20.54 11.55
N SER A 230 9.04 -20.27 11.04
CA SER A 230 10.03 -21.30 10.75
C SER A 230 10.44 -22.07 12.00
N GLN A 231 10.73 -21.37 13.10
CA GLN A 231 11.10 -21.98 14.38
C GLN A 231 10.03 -22.95 14.91
N VAL A 232 8.74 -22.59 14.85
CA VAL A 232 7.64 -23.48 15.27
C VAL A 232 7.65 -24.79 14.47
N PHE A 233 7.93 -24.73 13.17
CA PHE A 233 7.88 -25.89 12.28
C PHE A 233 9.15 -26.74 12.26
N GLU A 234 10.28 -26.18 12.69
CA GLU A 234 11.55 -26.87 12.86
C GLU A 234 11.63 -27.58 14.21
N GLN A 235 11.15 -26.98 15.30
CA GLN A 235 11.08 -27.59 16.63
C GLN A 235 10.13 -28.80 16.70
N ARG A 236 9.26 -28.97 15.70
CA ARG A 236 8.31 -30.09 15.59
C ARG A 236 8.85 -31.28 14.78
N LYS A 237 10.11 -31.25 14.34
CA LYS A 237 10.82 -32.41 13.76
C LYS A 237 11.57 -33.16 14.84
#